data_AF-A0A3A9YSS9-F1
#
_entry.id   AF-A0A3A9YSS9-F1
#
_cell.length_a   1.000
_cell.length_b   1.000
_cell.length_c   1.000
_cell.angle_alpha   90.00
_cell.angle_beta   90.00
_cell.angle_gamma   90.00
#
_symmetry.space_group_name_H-M   'P 1'
#
loop_
_entity.id
_entity.type
_entity.pdbx_description
1 polymer ?
#
loop_
_entity_poly.entity_id
_entity_poly.type
_entity_poly.pdbx_seq_one_letter_code
_entity_poly.pdbx_strand_id
1 'polypeptide(L)' 'MSEQKTETAGAGETGERVRALLAAAGLPASEAEIRRFAAAYPGYRAAADALYAVPEARYADPALRFRAEARITDWA' A
#
# COMPACT_ATOMS: atom_id res chain seq x y z
N MET A 1 12.90 -22.66 -27.90
CA MET A 1 13.62 -21.42 -27.54
C MET A 1 12.72 -20.24 -27.87
N SER A 2 11.91 -19.77 -26.92
CA SER A 2 11.20 -18.49 -27.04
C SER A 2 11.00 -17.90 -25.64
N GLU A 3 11.69 -16.78 -25.43
CA GLU A 3 11.22 -15.56 -24.76
C GLU A 3 10.73 -15.65 -23.30
N GLN A 4 11.68 -15.77 -22.37
CA GLN A 4 11.57 -15.15 -21.04
C GLN A 4 12.26 -13.78 -21.08
N LYS A 5 11.55 -12.75 -21.55
CA LYS A 5 12.04 -11.36 -21.51
C LYS A 5 10.89 -10.39 -21.27
N THR A 6 10.18 -10.52 -20.16
CA THR A 6 9.21 -9.48 -19.74
C THR A 6 9.13 -9.27 -18.23
N GLU A 7 9.61 -10.20 -17.39
CA GLU A 7 9.35 -10.08 -15.95
C GLU A 7 10.37 -9.20 -15.20
N THR A 8 11.57 -9.00 -15.74
CA THR A 8 12.64 -8.28 -15.03
C THR A 8 12.56 -6.76 -15.13
N ALA A 9 11.86 -6.21 -16.14
CA ALA A 9 11.75 -4.75 -16.33
C ALA A 9 10.86 -4.08 -15.26
N GLY A 10 9.78 -4.74 -14.84
CA GLY A 10 8.86 -4.22 -13.82
C GLY A 10 9.48 -4.16 -12.40
N ALA A 11 10.46 -5.03 -12.11
CA ALA A 11 11.13 -5.04 -10.81
C ALA A 11 11.99 -3.78 -10.58
N GLY A 12 12.63 -3.26 -11.64
CA GLY A 12 13.42 -2.02 -11.59
C GLY A 12 12.55 -0.79 -11.35
N GLU A 13 11.45 -0.66 -12.12
CA GLU A 13 10.49 0.45 -11.98
C GLU A 13 9.83 0.45 -10.59
N THR A 14 9.47 -0.73 -10.08
CA THR A 14 8.87 -0.86 -8.75
C THR A 14 9.84 -0.41 -7.66
N GLY A 15 11.13 -0.70 -7.80
CA GLY A 15 12.17 -0.20 -6.91
C GLY A 15 12.26 1.32 -6.89
N GLU A 16 12.22 1.97 -8.06
CA GLU A 16 12.20 3.45 -8.15
C GLU A 16 10.95 4.05 -7.50
N ARG A 17 9.78 3.45 -7.74
CA ARG A 17 8.52 3.87 -7.11
C ARG A 17 8.58 3.76 -5.58
N VAL A 18 9.11 2.66 -5.05
CA VAL A 18 9.31 2.49 -3.60
C VAL A 18 10.28 3.53 -3.04
N ARG A 19 11.40 3.82 -3.71
CA ARG A 19 12.33 4.87 -3.29
C ARG A 19 11.64 6.23 -3.22
N ALA A 20 10.86 6.59 -4.23
CA ALA A 20 10.12 7.85 -4.26
C ALA A 20 9.11 7.96 -3.10
N LEU A 21 8.38 6.89 -2.80
CA LEU A 21 7.42 6.86 -1.69
C LEU A 21 8.09 7.01 -0.32
N LEU A 22 9.20 6.30 -0.09
CA LEU A 22 9.96 6.39 1.15
C LEU A 22 10.60 7.77 1.33
N ALA A 23 11.14 8.35 0.25
CA ALA A 23 11.67 9.71 0.25
C ALA A 23 10.58 10.74 0.59
N ALA A 24 9.38 10.61 0.00
CA ALA A 24 8.25 11.49 0.31
C ALA A 24 7.78 11.38 1.77
N ALA A 25 7.91 10.21 2.37
CA ALA A 25 7.62 9.97 3.79
C ALA A 25 8.77 10.39 4.74
N GLY A 26 9.93 10.80 4.20
CA GLY A 26 11.11 11.11 5.00
C GLY A 26 11.74 9.89 5.68
N LEU A 27 11.48 8.68 5.16
CA LEU A 27 11.95 7.44 5.75
C LEU A 27 13.24 6.97 5.04
N PRO A 28 14.38 6.88 5.75
CA PRO A 28 15.58 6.29 5.18
C PRO A 28 15.39 4.78 5.01
N ALA A 29 15.90 4.23 3.92
CA ALA A 29 15.92 2.80 3.67
C ALA A 29 17.19 2.39 2.94
N SER A 30 17.75 1.24 3.33
CA SER A 30 18.83 0.58 2.63
C SER A 30 18.37 -0.05 1.32
N GLU A 31 19.30 -0.31 0.40
CA GLU A 31 19.00 -1.01 -0.86
C GLU A 31 18.42 -2.42 -0.64
N ALA A 32 18.78 -3.09 0.45
CA ALA A 32 18.20 -4.39 0.79
C ALA A 32 16.72 -4.27 1.17
N GLU A 33 16.36 -3.24 1.95
CA GLU A 33 14.98 -2.94 2.32
C GLU A 33 14.17 -2.50 1.11
N ILE A 34 14.72 -1.64 0.26
CA ILE A 34 14.07 -1.21 -0.99
C ILE A 34 13.74 -2.42 -1.87
N ARG A 35 14.67 -3.37 -2.05
CA ARG A 35 14.39 -4.60 -2.81
C ARG A 35 13.27 -5.43 -2.19
N ARG A 36 13.25 -5.57 -0.86
CA ARG A 36 12.20 -6.33 -0.17
C ARG A 36 10.84 -5.66 -0.34
N PHE A 37 10.76 -4.34 -0.17
CA PHE A 37 9.55 -3.58 -0.36
C PHE A 37 9.10 -3.59 -1.82
N ALA A 38 10.02 -3.48 -2.78
CA ALA A 38 9.71 -3.56 -4.20
C ALA A 38 9.10 -4.91 -4.58
N ALA A 39 9.60 -6.02 -4.01
CA ALA A 39 9.01 -7.35 -4.22
C ALA A 39 7.58 -7.46 -3.65
N ALA A 40 7.30 -6.81 -2.52
CA ALA A 40 5.97 -6.84 -1.88
C ALA A 40 4.98 -5.81 -2.46
N TYR A 41 5.47 -4.72 -3.05
CA TYR A 41 4.68 -3.57 -3.50
C TYR A 41 3.52 -3.92 -4.45
N PRO A 42 3.68 -4.82 -5.45
CA PRO A 42 2.57 -5.19 -6.32
C PRO A 42 1.38 -5.78 -5.57
N GLY A 43 1.64 -6.60 -4.54
CA GLY A 43 0.60 -7.17 -3.68
C GLY A 43 -0.15 -6.09 -2.89
N TYR A 44 0.58 -5.13 -2.31
CA TYR A 44 -0.04 -4.01 -1.61
C TYR A 44 -0.84 -3.11 -2.56
N ARG A 45 -0.34 -2.87 -3.78
CA ARG A 45 -1.05 -2.08 -4.78
C ARG A 45 -2.36 -2.76 -5.18
N ALA A 46 -2.32 -4.05 -5.48
CA ALA A 46 -3.52 -4.82 -5.83
C ALA A 46 -4.55 -4.85 -4.69
N ALA A 47 -4.09 -5.01 -3.45
CA ALA A 47 -4.97 -4.96 -2.27
C ALA A 47 -5.62 -3.58 -2.11
N ALA A 48 -4.87 -2.49 -2.33
CA ALA A 48 -5.42 -1.13 -2.31
C ALA A 48 -6.42 -0.88 -3.43
N ASP A 49 -6.14 -1.37 -4.65
CA ASP A 49 -7.05 -1.25 -5.79
C ASP A 49 -8.35 -2.04 -5.56
N ALA A 50 -8.28 -3.20 -4.90
CA ALA A 50 -9.46 -3.99 -4.55
C ALA A 50 -10.44 -3.24 -3.63
N LEU A 51 -9.97 -2.32 -2.79
CA LEU A 51 -10.84 -1.49 -1.94
C LEU A 51 -11.75 -0.56 -2.76
N TYR A 52 -11.32 -0.16 -3.96
CA TYR A 52 -12.12 0.66 -4.88
C TYR A 52 -13.07 -0.16 -5.76
N ALA A 53 -12.94 -1.49 -5.76
CA ALA A 53 -13.77 -2.39 -6.55
C ALA A 53 -15.10 -2.76 -5.88
N VAL A 54 -15.45 -2.13 -4.74
CA VAL A 54 -16.71 -2.34 -4.02
C VAL A 54 -17.65 -1.16 -4.28
N PRO A 55 -18.62 -1.25 -5.23
CA PRO A 55 -19.52 -0.13 -5.56
C PRO A 55 -20.30 0.39 -4.36
N GLU A 56 -20.68 -0.50 -3.43
CA GLU A 56 -21.43 -0.18 -2.21
C GLU A 56 -20.61 0.68 -1.24
N ALA A 57 -19.28 0.59 -1.28
CA ALA A 57 -18.38 1.39 -0.44
C ALA A 57 -18.37 2.87 -0.85
N ARG A 58 -18.85 3.23 -2.04
CA ARG A 58 -18.89 4.61 -2.55
C ARG A 58 -19.68 5.57 -1.67
N TYR A 59 -20.71 5.07 -0.99
CA TYR A 59 -21.54 5.84 -0.07
C TYR A 59 -21.40 5.36 1.38
N ALA A 60 -20.44 4.45 1.62
CA ALA A 60 -20.17 3.99 2.96
C ALA A 60 -19.52 5.11 3.76
N ASP A 61 -20.06 5.32 4.95
CA ASP A 61 -19.48 6.22 5.93
C ASP A 61 -18.19 5.60 6.51
N PRO A 62 -17.13 6.39 6.74
CA PRO A 62 -15.92 5.89 7.38
C PRO A 62 -16.23 5.14 8.68
N ALA A 63 -15.72 3.91 8.79
CA ALA A 63 -15.96 3.05 9.95
C ALA A 63 -15.58 3.72 11.28
N LEU A 64 -14.56 4.59 11.25
CA LEU A 64 -14.15 5.40 12.38
C LEU A 64 -14.57 6.86 12.15
N ARG A 65 -15.77 7.21 12.65
CA ARG A 65 -16.12 8.61 12.88
C ARG A 65 -15.43 9.10 14.14
N PHE A 66 -14.64 10.16 14.00
CA PHE A 66 -14.18 10.91 15.16
C PHE A 66 -15.40 11.45 15.93
N ARG A 67 -15.46 11.18 17.23
CA ARG A 67 -16.40 11.81 18.15
C ARG A 67 -15.59 12.52 19.21
N ALA A 68 -15.80 13.82 19.35
CA ALA A 68 -15.11 14.65 20.34
C ALA A 68 -15.58 14.38 21.78
N GLU A 69 -16.71 13.66 21.94
CA GLU A 69 -17.24 13.24 23.24
C GLU A 69 -16.46 12.04 23.78
N ALA A 70 -16.06 12.11 25.05
CA ALA A 70 -15.51 10.97 25.76
C ALA A 70 -16.59 9.89 25.90
N ARG A 71 -16.36 8.70 25.31
CA ARG A 71 -17.17 7.53 25.61
C ARG A 71 -16.57 6.83 26.82
N ILE A 72 -17.22 6.96 27.97
CA ILE A 72 -17.01 6.04 29.09
C ILE A 72 -17.79 4.78 28.72
N THR A 73 -17.08 3.72 28.35
CA THR A 73 -17.68 2.38 28.30
C THR A 73 -17.67 1.86 29.73
N ASP A 74 -18.85 1.74 30.33
CA ASP A 74 -19.00 0.98 31.58
C ASP A 74 -18.89 -0.50 31.22
N TRP A 75 -17.81 -1.14 31.68
CA TRP A 75 -17.54 -2.57 31.45
C TRP A 75 -18.06 -3.43 32.62
N ALA A 76 -19.19 -3.04 33.20
CA ALA A 76 -19.89 -3.79 34.24
C ALA A 76 -20.51 -5.09 33.70
#